data_AF-A0A962L8Z3-F1
#
_entry.id   AF-A0A962L8Z3-F1
#
_cell.length_a   1.000
_cell.length_b   1.000
_cell.length_c   1.000
_cell.angle_alpha   90.00
_cell.angle_beta   90.00
_cell.angle_gamma   90.00
#
_symmetry.space_group_name_H-M   'P 1'
#
loop_
_entity.id
_entity.type
_entity.pdbx_description
1 polymer ?
#
loop_
_entity_poly.entity_id
_entity_poly.type
_entity_poly.pdbx_seq_one_letter_code
_entity_poly.pdbx_strand_id
1 'polypeptide(L)'
;FSRPELFQSKSLRSVKVNLLQVLAEIARPDFDLDLIEQAIARDVSISYKLLRYINSALFNTVNEISTIRHAILLLGRKEFRNFIGLLLTGEIASDKPLELTRVALVRGRFCEQIAIQSGKSKESSEYFLLGLFSLLDAMLDTGMAVVLEKLPLQERLKHALLTDEGELAEYLKLVRAYERGDWQGINDLLELLELGDADSMMCYLDAIAWGDQMVNLKPAD
;
A
#
# COMPACT_ATOMS: atom_id res chain seq x y z
N PHE A 1 38.33 -4.95 17.28
CA PHE A 1 38.26 -4.23 16.00
C PHE A 1 37.03 -4.74 15.26
N SER A 2 35.90 -4.05 15.06
CA SER A 2 35.49 -2.67 15.32
C SER A 2 33.95 -2.65 15.41
N ARG A 3 33.39 -2.07 16.46
CA ARG A 3 32.16 -1.25 16.35
C ARG A 3 32.63 0.19 16.08
N PRO A 4 31.82 1.14 15.59
CA PRO A 4 30.38 1.15 15.31
C PRO A 4 30.01 1.80 13.95
N GLU A 5 28.80 1.60 13.42
CA GLU A 5 28.14 2.64 12.61
C GLU A 5 26.68 2.74 13.03
N LEU A 6 26.43 3.65 13.96
CA LEU A 6 25.13 4.29 14.15
C LEU A 6 24.83 5.03 12.85
N PHE A 7 24.26 4.34 11.87
CA PHE A 7 23.86 4.96 10.62
C PHE A 7 22.74 5.95 10.89
N GLN A 8 23.18 7.22 10.92
CA GLN A 8 22.44 8.45 10.70
C GLN A 8 20.96 8.23 10.42
N SER A 9 20.14 8.46 11.44
CA SER A 9 18.79 8.95 11.24
C SER A 9 18.90 10.30 10.53
N LYS A 10 19.00 10.29 9.19
CA LYS A 10 18.50 11.42 8.41
C LYS A 10 17.06 11.54 8.85
N SER A 11 16.79 12.55 9.68
CA SER A 11 15.45 12.95 10.07
C SER A 11 14.58 12.81 8.84
N LEU A 12 13.65 11.85 8.83
CA LEU A 12 12.59 11.78 7.83
C LEU A 12 12.13 13.23 7.63
N ARG A 13 12.30 13.78 6.43
CA ARG A 13 11.91 15.18 6.17
C ARG A 13 10.50 15.35 6.72
N SER A 14 10.22 16.45 7.40
CA SER A 14 8.94 16.70 8.09
C SER A 14 7.71 16.37 7.22
N VAL A 15 7.81 16.56 5.90
CA VAL A 15 6.79 16.21 4.91
C VAL A 15 6.47 14.71 4.90
N LYS A 16 7.49 13.83 4.88
CA LYS A 16 7.28 12.38 4.88
C LYS A 16 6.64 11.91 6.20
N VAL A 17 6.89 12.58 7.33
CA VAL A 17 6.27 12.22 8.62
C VAL A 17 4.75 12.41 8.61
N ASN A 18 4.24 13.50 8.04
CA ASN A 18 2.79 13.72 7.92
C ASN A 18 2.14 12.65 7.03
N LEU A 19 2.81 12.24 5.95
CA LEU A 19 2.35 11.16 5.07
C LEU A 19 2.22 9.83 5.81
N LEU A 20 3.22 9.51 6.63
CA LEU A 20 3.20 8.30 7.45
C LEU A 20 2.05 8.31 8.46
N GLN A 21 1.69 9.46 9.02
CA GLN A 21 0.52 9.56 9.92
C GLN A 21 -0.79 9.20 9.20
N VAL A 22 -0.98 9.70 7.97
CA VAL A 22 -2.16 9.34 7.17
C VAL A 22 -2.15 7.87 6.78
N LEU A 23 -0.99 7.32 6.40
CA LEU A 23 -0.85 5.89 6.11
C LEU A 23 -1.20 5.01 7.32
N ALA A 24 -0.80 5.42 8.53
CA ALA A 24 -1.17 4.71 9.75
C ALA A 24 -2.68 4.79 10.00
N GLU A 25 -3.29 5.97 9.79
CA GLU A 25 -4.72 6.17 10.01
C GLU A 25 -5.56 5.33 9.06
N ILE A 26 -5.24 5.31 7.76
CA ILE A 26 -5.99 4.50 6.79
C ILE A 26 -5.84 2.99 7.04
N ALA A 27 -4.76 2.54 7.69
CA ALA A 27 -4.55 1.15 8.05
C ALA A 27 -5.42 0.66 9.23
N ARG A 28 -6.14 1.57 9.90
CA ARG A 28 -7.12 1.21 10.94
C ARG A 28 -8.42 0.75 10.30
N PRO A 29 -9.14 -0.25 10.87
CA PRO A 29 -10.39 -0.75 10.29
C PRO A 29 -11.46 0.34 10.24
N ASP A 30 -11.53 1.15 11.29
CA ASP A 30 -12.40 2.31 11.42
C ASP A 30 -11.57 3.60 11.44
N PHE A 31 -10.97 3.94 10.29
CA PHE A 31 -10.22 5.19 10.18
C PHE A 31 -11.13 6.40 10.44
N ASP A 32 -10.57 7.40 11.10
CA ASP A 32 -11.20 8.69 11.37
C ASP A 32 -10.99 9.63 10.16
N LEU A 33 -12.10 9.96 9.52
CA LEU A 33 -12.09 10.85 8.38
C LEU A 33 -11.62 12.26 8.74
N ASP A 34 -11.97 12.75 9.92
CA ASP A 34 -11.60 14.11 10.34
C ASP A 34 -10.09 14.22 10.49
N LEU A 35 -9.43 13.15 10.98
CA LEU A 35 -7.97 13.08 11.05
C LEU A 35 -7.32 13.05 9.67
N ILE A 36 -7.86 12.27 8.73
CA ILE A 36 -7.35 12.22 7.35
C ILE A 36 -7.50 13.59 6.69
N GLU A 37 -8.67 14.24 6.81
CA GLU A 37 -8.90 15.57 6.25
C GLU A 37 -7.94 16.60 6.83
N GLN A 38 -7.76 16.63 8.15
CA GLN A 38 -6.83 17.56 8.80
C GLN A 38 -5.38 17.32 8.39
N ALA A 39 -4.97 16.06 8.26
CA ALA A 39 -3.61 15.71 7.89
C ALA A 39 -3.32 16.03 6.42
N ILE A 40 -4.27 15.75 5.51
CA ILE A 40 -4.14 16.07 4.08
C ILE A 40 -4.23 17.58 3.85
N ALA A 41 -5.11 18.30 4.57
CA ALA A 41 -5.27 19.75 4.44
C ALA A 41 -4.02 20.55 4.86
N ARG A 42 -3.12 19.96 5.64
CA ARG A 42 -1.82 20.58 5.98
C ARG A 42 -0.89 20.67 4.77
N ASP A 43 -1.15 19.89 3.71
CA ASP A 43 -0.37 19.88 2.48
C ASP A 43 -1.28 20.13 1.28
N VAL A 44 -1.23 21.37 0.78
CA VAL A 44 -2.01 21.82 -0.37
C VAL A 44 -1.66 21.01 -1.63
N SER A 45 -0.40 20.55 -1.77
CA SER A 45 0.02 19.76 -2.93
C SER A 45 -0.65 18.39 -2.92
N ILE A 46 -0.67 17.71 -1.77
CA ILE A 46 -1.32 16.41 -1.62
C ILE A 46 -2.83 16.54 -1.80
N SER A 47 -3.45 17.54 -1.17
CA SER A 47 -4.89 17.83 -1.34
C SER A 47 -5.26 18.01 -2.82
N TYR A 48 -4.45 18.78 -3.55
CA TYR A 48 -4.65 19.02 -4.98
C TYR A 48 -4.46 17.75 -5.82
N LYS A 49 -3.37 17.02 -5.61
CA LYS A 49 -3.09 15.76 -6.32
C LYS A 49 -4.19 14.73 -6.07
N LEU A 50 -4.68 14.66 -4.83
CA LEU A 50 -5.78 13.78 -4.45
C LEU A 50 -7.04 14.07 -5.26
N LEU A 51 -7.54 15.30 -5.19
CA LEU A 51 -8.75 15.69 -5.90
C LEU A 51 -8.57 15.57 -7.41
N ARG A 52 -7.41 15.94 -7.96
CA ARG A 52 -7.14 15.82 -9.39
C ARG A 52 -7.13 14.37 -9.87
N TYR A 53 -6.52 13.47 -9.10
CA TYR A 53 -6.47 12.06 -9.45
C TYR A 53 -7.85 11.41 -9.32
N ILE A 54 -8.63 11.77 -8.30
CA ILE A 54 -10.04 11.33 -8.17
C ILE A 54 -10.91 11.83 -9.32
N ASN A 55 -10.68 13.06 -9.80
CA ASN A 55 -11.39 13.63 -10.94
C ASN A 55 -10.82 13.18 -12.30
N SER A 56 -9.78 12.34 -12.32
CA SER A 56 -9.23 11.81 -13.57
C SER A 56 -10.13 10.72 -14.17
N ALA A 57 -9.83 10.31 -15.41
CA ALA A 57 -10.58 9.33 -16.18
C ALA A 57 -10.80 7.97 -15.47
N LEU A 58 -10.12 7.71 -14.35
CA LEU A 58 -10.29 6.53 -13.52
C LEU A 58 -11.68 6.38 -12.91
N PHE A 59 -12.36 7.48 -12.57
CA PHE A 59 -13.63 7.41 -11.83
C PHE A 59 -14.84 7.88 -12.62
N ASN A 60 -14.64 8.38 -13.84
CA ASN A 60 -15.69 8.74 -14.82
C ASN A 60 -16.89 9.46 -14.18
N THR A 61 -16.63 10.38 -13.24
CA THR A 61 -17.67 11.00 -12.43
C THR A 61 -18.38 12.08 -13.23
N VAL A 62 -19.71 12.08 -13.19
CA VAL A 62 -20.56 13.08 -13.87
C VAL A 62 -20.34 14.49 -13.29
N ASN A 63 -19.96 14.58 -12.02
CA ASN A 63 -19.73 15.82 -11.28
C ASN A 63 -18.30 15.87 -10.73
N GLU A 64 -17.74 17.08 -10.64
CA GLU A 64 -16.44 17.35 -10.03
C GLU A 64 -16.46 17.05 -8.52
N ILE A 65 -15.50 16.26 -8.06
CA ILE A 65 -15.27 15.95 -6.65
C ILE A 65 -14.40 17.04 -6.05
N SER A 66 -14.99 17.83 -5.15
CA SER A 66 -14.36 19.00 -4.53
C SER A 66 -13.86 18.78 -3.10
N THR A 67 -14.24 17.67 -2.44
CA THR A 67 -13.86 17.39 -1.04
C THR A 67 -13.59 15.91 -0.80
N ILE A 68 -12.82 15.63 0.25
CA ILE A 68 -12.49 14.27 0.69
C ILE A 68 -13.75 13.51 1.12
N ARG A 69 -14.68 14.16 1.85
CA ARG A 69 -15.98 13.54 2.19
C ARG A 69 -16.77 13.14 0.95
N HIS A 70 -16.81 14.00 -0.06
CA HIS A 70 -17.50 13.70 -1.31
C HIS A 70 -16.86 12.50 -2.02
N ALA A 71 -15.53 12.41 -2.05
CA ALA A 71 -14.82 11.25 -2.58
C ALA A 71 -15.21 9.95 -1.87
N ILE A 72 -15.27 9.94 -0.54
CA ILE A 72 -15.64 8.75 0.23
C ILE A 72 -17.09 8.33 -0.02
N LEU A 73 -18.01 9.30 -0.12
CA LEU A 73 -19.42 9.01 -0.40
C LEU A 73 -19.61 8.34 -1.76
N LEU A 74 -18.79 8.69 -2.75
CA LEU A 74 -18.88 8.13 -4.10
C LEU A 74 -18.11 6.80 -4.25
N LEU A 75 -16.89 6.72 -3.70
CA LEU A 75 -16.01 5.55 -3.84
C LEU A 75 -16.30 4.45 -2.81
N GLY A 76 -16.85 4.83 -1.66
CA GLY A 76 -16.87 4.00 -0.47
C GLY A 76 -15.54 4.01 0.29
N ARG A 77 -15.59 3.63 1.58
CA ARG A 77 -14.45 3.67 2.49
C ARG A 77 -13.28 2.80 2.04
N LYS A 78 -13.57 1.61 1.49
CA LYS A 78 -12.55 0.65 1.04
C LYS A 78 -11.72 1.22 -0.11
N GLU A 79 -12.39 1.63 -1.19
CA GLU A 79 -11.70 2.13 -2.38
C GLU A 79 -10.95 3.44 -2.07
N PHE A 80 -11.53 4.31 -1.25
CA PHE A 80 -10.84 5.50 -0.77
C PHE A 80 -9.57 5.17 0.03
N ARG A 81 -9.60 4.18 0.92
CA ARG A 81 -8.43 3.73 1.69
C ARG A 81 -7.31 3.24 0.75
N ASN A 82 -7.62 2.33 -0.18
CA ASN A 82 -6.64 1.82 -1.14
C ASN A 82 -6.04 2.96 -1.98
N PHE A 83 -6.91 3.88 -2.41
CA PHE A 83 -6.55 5.03 -3.20
C PHE A 83 -5.58 6.01 -2.49
N ILE A 84 -5.90 6.39 -1.25
CA ILE A 84 -5.02 7.22 -0.44
C ILE A 84 -3.69 6.50 -0.22
N GLY A 85 -3.71 5.22 0.11
CA GLY A 85 -2.51 4.41 0.25
C GLY A 85 -1.60 4.52 -0.97
N LEU A 86 -2.16 4.31 -2.16
CA LEU A 86 -1.46 4.41 -3.44
C LEU A 86 -0.84 5.80 -3.63
N LEU A 87 -1.63 6.86 -3.50
CA LEU A 87 -1.16 8.24 -3.71
C LEU A 87 -0.01 8.57 -2.76
N LEU A 88 -0.18 8.30 -1.47
CA LEU A 88 0.82 8.67 -0.46
C LEU A 88 2.09 7.82 -0.58
N THR A 89 1.98 6.56 -0.99
CA THR A 89 3.14 5.71 -1.26
C THR A 89 3.96 6.25 -2.44
N GLY A 90 3.28 6.71 -3.50
CA GLY A 90 3.93 7.40 -4.61
C GLY A 90 4.66 8.68 -4.18
N GLU A 91 4.04 9.49 -3.31
CA GLU A 91 4.68 10.69 -2.77
C GLU A 91 5.88 10.38 -1.86
N ILE A 92 5.79 9.36 -1.02
CA ILE A 92 6.89 8.91 -0.15
C ILE A 92 8.07 8.42 -1.00
N ALA A 93 7.80 7.73 -2.10
CA ALA A 93 8.78 7.20 -3.04
C ALA A 93 9.17 8.19 -4.16
N SER A 94 8.78 9.47 -4.07
CA SER A 94 8.99 10.46 -5.15
C SER A 94 10.45 10.69 -5.55
N ASP A 95 11.40 10.41 -4.65
CA ASP A 95 12.86 10.46 -4.88
C ASP A 95 13.49 9.08 -5.13
N LYS A 96 12.67 8.07 -5.46
CA LYS A 96 13.07 6.68 -5.70
C LYS A 96 12.80 6.24 -7.14
N PRO A 97 13.44 5.16 -7.62
CA PRO A 97 13.11 4.57 -8.90
C PRO A 97 11.62 4.19 -8.97
N LEU A 98 10.97 4.49 -10.09
CA LEU A 98 9.55 4.20 -10.30
C LEU A 98 9.21 2.71 -10.09
N GLU A 99 10.15 1.82 -10.40
CA GLU A 99 10.01 0.39 -10.18
C GLU A 99 9.71 0.03 -8.72
N LEU A 100 10.23 0.79 -7.75
CA LEU A 100 9.97 0.53 -6.33
C LEU A 100 8.49 0.75 -5.98
N THR A 101 7.90 1.83 -6.50
CA THR A 101 6.46 2.10 -6.38
C THR A 101 5.66 1.04 -7.13
N ARG A 102 6.08 0.68 -8.34
CA ARG A 102 5.44 -0.36 -9.15
C ARG A 102 5.35 -1.69 -8.41
N VAL A 103 6.46 -2.19 -7.86
CA VAL A 103 6.48 -3.44 -7.09
C VAL A 103 5.55 -3.36 -5.87
N ALA A 104 5.55 -2.24 -5.13
CA ALA A 104 4.65 -2.06 -4.00
C ALA A 104 3.16 -2.13 -4.42
N LEU A 105 2.82 -1.56 -5.56
CA LEU A 105 1.48 -1.61 -6.15
C LEU A 105 1.08 -3.03 -6.57
N VAL A 106 1.98 -3.74 -7.25
CA VAL A 106 1.76 -5.16 -7.63
C VAL A 106 1.53 -6.00 -6.38
N ARG A 107 2.37 -5.85 -5.35
CA ARG A 107 2.21 -6.58 -4.07
C ARG A 107 0.89 -6.28 -3.40
N GLY A 108 0.51 -5.01 -3.30
CA GLY A 108 -0.76 -4.61 -2.71
C GLY A 108 -1.95 -5.21 -3.45
N ARG A 109 -1.97 -5.05 -4.78
CA ARG A 109 -3.06 -5.57 -5.61
C ARG A 109 -3.18 -7.08 -5.55
N PHE A 110 -2.06 -7.79 -5.65
CA PHE A 110 -2.04 -9.24 -5.55
C PHE A 110 -2.55 -9.71 -4.18
N CYS A 111 -2.01 -9.17 -3.08
CA CYS A 111 -2.44 -9.56 -1.74
C CYS A 111 -3.95 -9.31 -1.52
N GLU A 112 -4.46 -8.18 -2.03
CA GLU A 112 -5.90 -7.89 -2.01
C GLU A 112 -6.73 -8.94 -2.76
N GLN A 113 -6.34 -9.30 -3.98
CA GLN A 113 -7.06 -10.26 -4.81
C GLN A 113 -7.04 -11.67 -4.21
N ILE A 114 -5.88 -12.13 -3.75
CA ILE A 114 -5.74 -13.42 -3.07
C ILE A 114 -6.59 -13.45 -1.79
N ALA A 115 -6.64 -12.36 -1.01
CA ALA A 115 -7.50 -12.27 0.16
C ALA A 115 -8.99 -12.40 -0.19
N ILE A 116 -9.43 -11.77 -1.28
CA ILE A 116 -10.81 -11.92 -1.78
C ILE A 116 -11.10 -13.36 -2.16
N GLN A 117 -10.21 -14.02 -2.90
CA GLN A 117 -10.37 -15.42 -3.30
C GLN A 117 -10.36 -16.38 -2.10
N SER A 118 -9.62 -16.03 -1.05
CA SER A 118 -9.57 -16.78 0.22
C SER A 118 -10.76 -16.50 1.16
N GLY A 119 -11.84 -15.87 0.68
CA GLY A 119 -13.03 -15.56 1.48
C GLY A 119 -12.89 -14.34 2.42
N LYS A 120 -11.80 -13.58 2.35
CA LYS A 120 -11.50 -12.44 3.25
C LYS A 120 -11.84 -11.08 2.65
N SER A 121 -12.88 -11.03 1.83
CA SER A 121 -13.29 -9.82 1.09
C SER A 121 -13.49 -8.59 1.98
N LYS A 122 -14.04 -8.77 3.20
CA LYS A 122 -14.25 -7.66 4.16
C LYS A 122 -12.95 -7.02 4.65
N GLU A 123 -11.88 -7.80 4.76
CA GLU A 123 -10.57 -7.38 5.25
C GLU A 123 -9.59 -7.11 4.09
N SER A 124 -9.98 -7.34 2.83
CA SER A 124 -9.10 -7.28 1.65
C SER A 124 -8.23 -6.02 1.53
N SER A 125 -8.70 -4.89 2.05
CA SER A 125 -7.91 -3.66 2.06
C SER A 125 -6.75 -3.66 3.07
N GLU A 126 -6.82 -4.41 4.17
CA GLU A 126 -5.66 -4.66 5.05
C GLU A 126 -4.55 -5.40 4.28
N TYR A 127 -4.92 -6.38 3.45
CA TYR A 127 -4.00 -7.10 2.57
C TYR A 127 -3.42 -6.22 1.47
N PHE A 128 -4.23 -5.30 0.92
CA PHE A 128 -3.73 -4.27 0.01
C PHE A 128 -2.62 -3.43 0.65
N LEU A 129 -2.89 -2.91 1.86
CA LEU A 129 -1.93 -2.08 2.60
C LEU A 129 -0.69 -2.87 3.02
N LEU A 130 -0.83 -4.16 3.37
CA LEU A 130 0.32 -5.05 3.63
C LEU A 130 1.29 -5.07 2.45
N GLY A 131 0.79 -5.38 1.26
CA GLY A 131 1.65 -5.44 0.06
C GLY A 131 2.26 -4.08 -0.26
N LEU A 132 1.49 -3.01 -0.14
CA LEU A 132 1.94 -1.65 -0.40
C LEU A 132 3.01 -1.19 0.60
N PHE A 133 2.86 -1.52 1.88
CA PHE A 133 3.78 -1.11 2.94
C PHE A 133 5.04 -1.97 3.04
N SER A 134 5.07 -3.10 2.33
CA SER A 134 6.18 -4.07 2.35
C SER A 134 7.52 -3.53 1.82
N LEU A 135 7.54 -2.31 1.27
CA LEU A 135 8.72 -1.64 0.72
C LEU A 135 8.96 -0.24 1.33
N LEU A 136 8.24 0.15 2.38
CA LEU A 136 8.41 1.47 2.99
C LEU A 136 9.83 1.69 3.54
N ASP A 137 10.49 0.64 4.00
CA ASP A 137 11.90 0.66 4.42
C ASP A 137 12.83 1.08 3.28
N ALA A 138 12.68 0.46 2.11
CA ALA A 138 13.41 0.81 0.89
C ALA A 138 13.05 2.22 0.39
N MET A 139 11.78 2.63 0.49
CA MET A 139 11.34 3.97 0.08
C MET A 139 11.87 5.08 0.99
N LEU A 140 12.17 4.76 2.25
CA LEU A 140 12.61 5.71 3.28
C LEU A 140 14.11 5.63 3.60
N ASP A 141 14.86 4.73 2.96
CA ASP A 141 16.27 4.44 3.24
C ASP A 141 16.55 4.15 4.72
N THR A 142 15.66 3.39 5.37
CA THR A 142 15.80 3.07 6.80
C THR A 142 15.25 1.67 7.08
N GLY A 143 15.65 1.04 8.18
CA GLY A 143 15.16 -0.29 8.52
C GLY A 143 13.65 -0.29 8.82
N MET A 144 12.95 -1.37 8.41
CA MET A 144 11.50 -1.52 8.63
C MET A 144 11.08 -1.34 10.09
N ALA A 145 11.89 -1.80 11.05
CA ALA A 145 11.64 -1.57 12.48
C ALA A 145 11.51 -0.06 12.81
N VAL A 146 12.40 0.77 12.28
CA VAL A 146 12.39 2.23 12.48
C VAL A 146 11.21 2.89 11.78
N VAL A 147 10.81 2.36 10.62
CA VAL A 147 9.60 2.80 9.90
C VAL A 147 8.37 2.56 10.77
N LEU A 148 8.23 1.35 11.32
CA LEU A 148 7.07 0.94 12.10
C LEU A 148 7.03 1.49 13.54
N GLU A 149 8.13 1.99 14.07
CA GLU A 149 8.10 2.81 15.29
C GLU A 149 7.36 4.14 15.08
N LYS A 150 7.39 4.66 13.85
CA LYS A 150 6.78 5.95 13.48
C LYS A 150 5.40 5.82 12.84
N LEU A 151 5.06 4.60 12.43
CA LEU A 151 3.76 4.22 11.89
C LEU A 151 3.05 3.33 12.91
N PRO A 152 2.16 3.88 13.75
CA PRO A 152 1.37 3.08 14.68
C PRO A 152 0.33 2.26 13.90
N LEU A 153 0.78 1.17 13.28
CA LEU A 153 -0.06 0.17 12.63
C LEU A 153 -0.64 -0.78 13.68
N GLN A 154 -1.70 -1.49 13.30
CA GLN A 154 -2.19 -2.61 14.08
C GLN A 154 -1.11 -3.69 14.22
N GLU A 155 -1.06 -4.36 15.37
CA GLU A 155 -0.01 -5.34 15.68
C GLU A 155 0.08 -6.47 14.65
N ARG A 156 -1.06 -6.95 14.10
CA ARG A 156 -1.06 -7.99 13.07
C ARG A 156 -0.29 -7.57 11.81
N LEU A 157 -0.54 -6.36 11.31
CA LEU A 157 0.14 -5.81 10.12
C LEU A 157 1.61 -5.53 10.41
N LYS A 158 1.89 -4.97 11.59
CA LYS A 158 3.26 -4.69 12.05
C LYS A 158 4.09 -5.97 12.17
N HIS A 159 3.52 -7.01 12.77
CA HIS A 159 4.16 -8.31 12.94
C HIS A 159 4.53 -8.92 11.59
N ALA A 160 3.57 -8.95 10.65
CA ALA A 160 3.80 -9.50 9.32
C ALA A 160 4.92 -8.77 8.55
N LEU A 161 4.97 -7.43 8.65
CA LEU A 161 6.00 -6.62 8.00
C LEU A 161 7.40 -6.76 8.63
N LEU A 162 7.51 -7.12 9.92
CA LEU A 162 8.79 -7.23 10.62
C LEU A 162 9.37 -8.64 10.67
N THR A 163 8.51 -9.61 10.94
CA THR A 163 8.92 -10.97 11.32
C THR A 163 8.74 -11.97 10.19
N ASP A 164 7.99 -11.61 9.14
CA ASP A 164 7.56 -12.55 8.10
C ASP A 164 6.75 -13.73 8.69
N GLU A 165 6.03 -13.50 9.80
CA GLU A 165 5.20 -14.49 10.49
C GLU A 165 3.75 -14.03 10.64
N GLY A 166 2.85 -15.02 10.73
CA GLY A 166 1.41 -14.84 10.90
C GLY A 166 0.65 -14.84 9.58
N GLU A 167 -0.68 -14.88 9.67
CA GLU A 167 -1.57 -15.05 8.51
C GLU A 167 -1.32 -14.04 7.39
N LEU A 168 -1.18 -12.74 7.72
CA LEU A 168 -0.87 -11.71 6.73
C LEU A 168 0.46 -11.98 6.02
N ALA A 169 1.48 -12.47 6.73
CA ALA A 169 2.79 -12.72 6.14
C ALA A 169 2.73 -13.78 5.04
N GLU A 170 1.84 -14.76 5.13
CA GLU A 170 1.70 -15.81 4.11
C GLU A 170 1.27 -15.24 2.73
N TYR A 171 0.43 -14.22 2.72
CA TYR A 171 0.04 -13.51 1.49
C TYR A 171 1.22 -12.74 0.89
N LEU A 172 2.02 -12.11 1.74
CA LEU A 172 3.22 -11.39 1.31
C LEU A 172 4.34 -12.34 0.84
N LYS A 173 4.47 -13.52 1.46
CA LYS A 173 5.36 -14.58 1.00
C LYS A 173 4.94 -15.11 -0.36
N LEU A 174 3.64 -15.30 -0.59
CA LEU A 174 3.12 -15.80 -1.85
C LEU A 174 3.50 -14.87 -3.02
N VAL A 175 3.28 -13.56 -2.89
CA VAL A 175 3.69 -12.63 -3.96
C VAL A 175 5.20 -12.60 -4.17
N ARG A 176 5.98 -12.68 -3.08
CA ARG A 176 7.44 -12.74 -3.17
C ARG A 176 7.94 -14.03 -3.81
N ALA A 177 7.21 -15.14 -3.65
CA ALA A 177 7.52 -16.41 -4.31
C ALA A 177 7.28 -16.31 -5.83
N TYR A 178 6.16 -15.69 -6.25
CA TYR A 178 5.91 -15.33 -7.64
C TYR A 178 7.01 -14.43 -8.23
N GLU A 179 7.41 -13.36 -7.52
CA GLU A 179 8.48 -12.46 -7.95
C GLU A 179 9.83 -13.19 -8.17
N ARG A 180 10.09 -14.25 -7.40
CA ARG A 180 11.34 -15.03 -7.48
C ARG A 180 11.25 -16.23 -8.42
N GLY A 181 10.07 -16.57 -8.94
CA GLY A 181 9.83 -17.81 -9.67
C GLY A 181 10.03 -19.06 -8.81
N ASP A 182 9.75 -18.97 -7.51
CA ASP A 182 9.86 -20.08 -6.56
C ASP A 182 8.61 -20.96 -6.60
N TRP A 183 8.55 -21.85 -7.59
CA TRP A 183 7.39 -22.71 -7.82
C TRP A 183 7.07 -23.65 -6.66
N GLN A 184 8.09 -24.12 -5.94
CA GLN A 184 7.85 -24.98 -4.78
C GLN A 184 7.20 -24.18 -3.65
N GLY A 185 7.76 -23.01 -3.32
CA GLY A 185 7.17 -22.13 -2.30
C GLY A 185 5.76 -21.66 -2.66
N ILE A 186 5.48 -21.41 -3.95
CA ILE A 186 4.11 -21.11 -4.42
C ILE A 186 3.16 -22.27 -4.09
N ASN A 187 3.49 -23.49 -4.49
CA ASN A 187 2.63 -24.66 -4.24
C ASN A 187 2.34 -24.87 -2.76
N ASP A 188 3.37 -24.79 -1.91
CA ASP A 188 3.25 -24.98 -0.46
C ASP A 188 2.33 -23.91 0.16
N LEU A 189 2.44 -22.65 -0.28
CA LEU A 189 1.62 -21.54 0.19
C LEU A 189 0.18 -21.61 -0.33
N LEU A 190 -0.03 -22.09 -1.56
CA LEU A 190 -1.37 -22.28 -2.11
C LEU A 190 -2.14 -23.37 -1.38
N GLU A 191 -1.47 -24.47 -1.01
CA GLU A 191 -2.07 -25.52 -0.18
C GLU A 191 -2.45 -24.96 1.20
N LEU A 192 -1.55 -24.20 1.84
CA LEU A 192 -1.81 -23.55 3.12
C LEU A 192 -3.00 -22.58 3.09
N LEU A 193 -3.15 -21.83 1.99
CA LEU A 193 -4.21 -20.83 1.82
C LEU A 193 -5.51 -21.41 1.22
N GLU A 194 -5.54 -22.71 0.92
CA GLU A 194 -6.66 -23.41 0.27
C GLU A 194 -7.05 -22.78 -1.08
N LEU A 195 -6.07 -22.39 -1.89
CA LEU A 195 -6.26 -21.72 -3.18
C LEU A 195 -5.84 -22.58 -4.37
N GLY A 196 -6.55 -22.41 -5.49
CA GLY A 196 -6.16 -23.00 -6.77
C GLY A 196 -5.00 -22.25 -7.43
N ASP A 197 -4.07 -22.98 -8.03
CA ASP A 197 -2.91 -22.43 -8.75
C ASP A 197 -3.32 -21.45 -9.86
N ALA A 198 -4.23 -21.87 -10.75
CA ALA A 198 -4.71 -21.04 -11.86
C ALA A 198 -5.31 -19.70 -11.42
N ASP A 199 -6.06 -19.69 -10.32
CA ASP A 199 -6.67 -18.46 -9.78
C ASP A 199 -5.58 -17.51 -9.25
N SER A 200 -4.59 -18.06 -8.55
CA SER A 200 -3.50 -17.26 -7.99
C SER A 200 -2.57 -16.68 -9.07
N MET A 201 -2.25 -17.45 -10.11
CA MET A 201 -1.42 -16.97 -11.23
C MET A 201 -2.13 -15.85 -11.99
N MET A 202 -3.44 -15.99 -12.24
CA MET A 202 -4.23 -14.93 -12.88
C MET A 202 -4.21 -13.65 -12.04
N CYS A 203 -4.38 -13.76 -10.72
CA CYS A 203 -4.26 -12.60 -9.82
C CYS A 203 -2.89 -11.94 -9.92
N TYR A 204 -1.79 -12.70 -10.06
CA TYR A 204 -0.45 -12.13 -10.21
C TYR A 204 -0.28 -11.37 -11.53
N LEU A 205 -0.72 -11.94 -12.65
CA LEU A 205 -0.66 -11.29 -13.95
C LEU A 205 -1.53 -10.03 -14.02
N ASP A 206 -2.74 -10.09 -13.44
CA ASP A 206 -3.62 -8.94 -13.31
C ASP A 206 -2.99 -7.84 -12.46
N ALA A 207 -2.37 -8.21 -11.34
CA ALA A 207 -1.69 -7.25 -10.46
C ALA A 207 -0.51 -6.57 -11.16
N ILE A 208 0.26 -7.29 -11.98
CA ILE A 208 1.32 -6.72 -12.84
C ILE A 208 0.74 -5.70 -13.81
N ALA A 209 -0.27 -6.09 -14.60
CA ALA A 209 -0.87 -5.22 -15.59
C ALA A 209 -1.50 -3.97 -14.95
N TRP A 210 -2.14 -4.13 -13.79
CA TRP A 210 -2.71 -3.03 -13.03
C TRP A 210 -1.62 -2.09 -12.48
N GLY A 211 -0.53 -2.64 -11.92
CA GLY A 211 0.61 -1.87 -11.43
C GLY A 211 1.23 -1.02 -12.54
N ASP A 212 1.39 -1.58 -13.74
CA ASP A 212 1.86 -0.88 -14.94
C ASP A 212 0.94 0.28 -15.34
N GLN A 213 -0.38 0.09 -15.28
CA GLN A 213 -1.32 1.17 -15.57
C GLN A 213 -1.21 2.29 -14.53
N MET A 214 -1.14 1.94 -13.25
CA MET A 214 -1.10 2.88 -12.13
C MET A 214 0.14 3.76 -12.13
N VAL A 215 1.32 3.23 -12.45
CA VAL A 215 2.54 4.06 -12.53
C VAL A 215 2.56 4.97 -13.76
N ASN A 216 1.79 4.63 -14.81
CA ASN A 216 1.68 5.41 -16.04
C ASN A 216 0.54 6.43 -16.02
N LEU A 217 -0.33 6.40 -15.00
CA LEU A 217 -1.37 7.40 -14.77
C LEU A 217 -0.73 8.74 -14.37
N LYS A 218 -0.36 9.53 -15.38
CA LYS A 218 -0.07 10.95 -15.17
C LYS A 218 -1.38 11.65 -14.79
N PRO A 219 -1.39 12.53 -13.77
CA PRO A 219 -2.48 13.48 -13.65
C PRO A 219 -2.52 14.28 -14.96
N ALA A 220 -3.64 14.21 -15.69
CA ALA A 220 -3.82 14.90 -16.97
C ALA A 220 -3.52 16.39 -16.78
N ASP A 221 -2.57 16.96 -17.53
CA ASP A 221 -1.99 18.32 -17.43
C ASP A 221 -3.02 19.47 -17.47
#